data_AF-A0A962XHY2-F1
#
_entry.id   AF-A0A962XHY2-F1
#
_cell.length_a   1.000
_cell.length_b   1.000
_cell.length_c   1.000
_cell.angle_alpha   90.00
_cell.angle_beta   90.00
_cell.angle_gamma   90.00
#
_symmetry.space_group_name_H-M   'P 1'
#
loop_
_entity.id
_entity.type
_entity.pdbx_description
1 polymer ?
#
loop_
_entity_poly.entity_id
_entity_poly.type
_entity_poly.pdbx_seq_one_letter_code
_entity_poly.pdbx_strand_id
1 'polypeptide(L)'
;MRLHTFRGGVHPPNQKHLSADRPIESLPLPPRLYIPLQQHAGTPALPVVTVGQKVAKGELLAREHGVTSAPLHAPSSGVVTAIGDFTAPHASGLPLPTIILDTDGEERWVEGEPPPDPFSRTPEEVAHQVGAAGIVGMGGANFPASVKLNKARQAGIHT
;
A
#
# COMPACT_ATOMS: atom_id res chain seq x y z
N MET A 1 15.34 -27.38 -31.58
CA MET A 1 14.09 -26.61 -31.70
C MET A 1 14.23 -25.35 -30.84
N ARG A 2 14.23 -24.15 -31.42
CA ARG A 2 14.43 -22.89 -30.69
C ARG A 2 13.10 -22.42 -30.11
N LEU A 3 13.00 -22.34 -28.77
CA LEU A 3 11.84 -21.80 -28.06
C LEU A 3 11.93 -20.27 -28.00
N HIS A 4 11.30 -19.59 -28.95
CA HIS A 4 10.69 -18.29 -28.69
C HIS A 4 9.26 -18.36 -29.23
N THR A 5 8.28 -18.23 -28.34
CA THR A 5 6.87 -18.60 -28.61
C THR A 5 6.02 -17.50 -29.24
N PHE A 6 6.57 -16.31 -29.54
CA PHE A 6 5.87 -15.33 -30.38
C PHE A 6 6.84 -14.39 -31.13
N ARG A 7 6.53 -14.13 -32.41
CA ARG A 7 7.07 -12.99 -33.19
C ARG A 7 6.07 -11.84 -33.07
N GLY A 8 6.47 -10.75 -32.43
CA GLY A 8 5.63 -9.56 -32.29
C GLY A 8 5.57 -9.04 -30.86
N GLY A 9 5.25 -7.76 -30.73
CA GLY A 9 5.11 -7.04 -29.48
C GLY A 9 4.88 -5.58 -29.83
N VAL A 10 3.80 -4.99 -29.32
CA VAL A 10 3.57 -3.56 -29.48
C VAL A 10 4.45 -2.85 -28.45
N HIS A 11 5.22 -1.87 -28.88
CA HIS A 11 5.93 -0.95 -27.99
C HIS A 11 5.21 0.41 -28.08
N PRO A 12 4.15 0.64 -27.28
CA PRO A 12 3.49 1.93 -27.27
C PRO A 12 4.49 3.04 -26.97
N PRO A 13 4.38 4.22 -27.60
CA PRO A 13 5.21 5.37 -27.24
C PRO A 13 5.01 5.68 -25.75
N ASN A 14 6.11 5.76 -25.00
CA ASN A 14 6.06 5.88 -23.53
C ASN A 14 5.60 7.26 -23.03
N GLN A 15 5.56 8.28 -23.91
CA GLN A 15 5.14 9.65 -23.63
C GLN A 15 5.81 10.32 -22.40
N LYS A 16 6.95 9.81 -21.92
CA LYS A 16 7.62 10.33 -20.71
C LYS A 16 8.06 11.79 -20.85
N HIS A 17 8.35 12.23 -22.08
CA HIS A 17 8.76 13.60 -22.38
C HIS A 17 7.68 14.64 -22.04
N LEU A 18 6.40 14.26 -21.95
CA LEU A 18 5.32 15.17 -21.58
C LEU A 18 5.47 15.75 -20.16
N SER A 19 6.24 15.09 -19.29
CA SER A 19 6.46 15.52 -17.90
C SER A 19 7.93 15.55 -17.49
N ALA A 20 8.87 15.20 -18.37
CA ALA A 20 10.29 15.04 -18.01
C ALA A 20 10.94 16.31 -17.44
N ASP A 21 10.57 17.48 -17.97
CA ASP A 21 11.16 18.77 -17.60
C ASP A 21 10.25 19.62 -16.69
N ARG A 22 9.15 19.04 -16.19
CA ARG A 22 8.20 19.74 -15.33
C ARG A 22 8.68 19.71 -13.87
N PRO A 23 8.50 20.81 -13.10
CA PRO A 23 8.84 20.81 -11.69
C PRO A 23 7.97 19.82 -10.91
N ILE A 24 8.52 19.32 -9.80
CA ILE A 24 7.74 18.57 -8.81
C ILE A 24 6.85 19.56 -8.07
N GLU A 25 5.56 19.28 -7.99
CA GLU A 25 4.57 20.12 -7.32
C GLU A 25 3.93 19.36 -6.16
N SER A 26 3.57 20.07 -5.09
CA SER A 26 2.81 19.50 -3.98
C SER A 26 1.34 19.41 -4.35
N LEU A 27 0.77 18.22 -4.26
CA LEU A 27 -0.67 18.03 -4.39
C LEU A 27 -1.35 18.49 -3.09
N PRO A 28 -2.39 19.35 -3.15
CA PRO A 28 -3.16 19.70 -1.96
C PRO A 28 -3.84 18.46 -1.38
N LEU A 29 -3.94 18.41 -0.04
CA LEU A 29 -4.61 17.31 0.64
C LEU A 29 -6.09 17.28 0.23
N PRO A 30 -6.60 16.17 -0.34
CA PRO A 30 -8.01 16.05 -0.65
C PRO A 30 -8.86 16.06 0.63
N PRO A 31 -10.05 16.68 0.63
CA PRO A 31 -10.96 16.67 1.78
C PRO A 31 -11.51 15.27 2.09
N ARG A 32 -11.41 14.33 1.14
CA ARG A 32 -11.89 12.96 1.26
C ARG A 32 -10.95 12.01 0.55
N LEU A 33 -10.63 10.90 1.22
CA LEU A 33 -9.79 9.83 0.73
C LEU A 33 -10.59 8.53 0.72
N TYR A 34 -10.46 7.79 -0.39
CA TYR A 34 -11.03 6.45 -0.56
C TYR A 34 -9.89 5.46 -0.47
N ILE A 35 -9.96 4.56 0.50
CA ILE A 35 -8.88 3.64 0.86
C ILE A 35 -9.36 2.21 0.60
N PRO A 36 -9.15 1.68 -0.64
CA PRO A 36 -9.35 0.28 -0.97
C PRO A 36 -8.75 -0.65 0.08
N LEU A 37 -9.51 -1.65 0.53
CA LEU A 37 -9.00 -2.70 1.43
C LEU A 37 -8.15 -3.74 0.70
N GLN A 38 -8.18 -3.76 -0.63
CA GLN A 38 -7.39 -4.65 -1.47
C GLN A 38 -6.33 -3.89 -2.27
N GLN A 39 -5.18 -3.62 -1.64
CA GLN A 39 -4.01 -2.97 -2.27
C GLN A 39 -2.84 -3.94 -2.48
N HIS A 40 -3.10 -5.23 -2.32
CA HIS A 40 -2.14 -6.34 -2.39
C HIS A 40 -2.78 -7.55 -3.08
N ALA A 41 -1.98 -8.55 -3.43
CA ALA A 41 -2.46 -9.78 -4.10
C ALA A 41 -3.38 -10.68 -3.26
N GLY A 42 -3.39 -10.53 -1.94
CA GLY A 42 -4.21 -11.36 -1.04
C GLY A 42 -5.68 -10.94 -0.96
N THR A 43 -6.39 -11.60 -0.04
CA THR A 43 -7.76 -11.27 0.38
C THR A 43 -7.79 -9.87 1.00
N PRO A 44 -8.84 -9.04 0.75
CA PRO A 44 -8.96 -7.71 1.33
C PRO A 44 -8.66 -7.67 2.84
N ALA A 45 -7.92 -6.64 3.26
CA ALA A 45 -7.58 -6.39 4.66
C ALA A 45 -8.87 -6.20 5.50
N LEU A 46 -8.82 -6.60 6.76
CA LEU A 46 -9.94 -6.51 7.69
C LEU A 46 -9.91 -5.18 8.44
N PRO A 47 -10.91 -4.30 8.29
CA PRO A 47 -10.98 -3.06 9.05
C PRO A 47 -10.92 -3.32 10.56
N VAL A 48 -10.13 -2.50 11.25
CA VAL A 48 -10.05 -2.49 12.73
C VAL A 48 -10.59 -1.20 13.33
N VAL A 49 -11.08 -0.29 12.48
CA VAL A 49 -11.71 0.98 12.83
C VAL A 49 -13.21 0.94 12.56
N THR A 50 -13.96 1.89 13.13
CA THR A 50 -15.41 2.01 12.93
C THR A 50 -15.80 3.37 12.33
N VAL A 51 -16.99 3.44 11.73
CA VAL A 51 -17.55 4.71 11.24
C VAL A 51 -17.74 5.67 12.42
N GLY A 52 -17.30 6.92 12.25
CA GLY A 52 -17.26 7.96 13.28
C GLY A 52 -15.95 8.02 14.06
N GLN A 53 -15.04 7.05 13.90
CA GLN A 53 -13.75 7.05 14.58
C GLN A 53 -12.85 8.16 14.02
N LYS A 54 -12.26 8.96 14.93
CA LYS A 54 -11.14 9.84 14.61
C LYS A 54 -9.86 9.03 14.52
N VAL A 55 -9.06 9.27 13.49
CA VAL A 55 -7.78 8.60 13.28
C VAL A 55 -6.67 9.62 13.07
N ALA A 56 -5.46 9.26 13.46
CA ALA A 56 -4.24 10.00 13.16
C ALA A 56 -3.55 9.46 11.90
N LYS A 57 -2.75 10.28 11.24
CA LYS A 57 -1.91 9.86 10.11
C LYS A 57 -0.92 8.78 10.55
N GLY A 58 -0.88 7.68 9.81
CA GLY A 58 -0.09 6.49 10.16
C GLY A 58 -0.81 5.51 11.09
N GLU A 59 -2.03 5.79 11.55
CA GLU A 59 -2.79 4.87 12.39
C GLU A 59 -3.28 3.64 11.60
N LEU A 60 -3.26 2.47 12.23
CA LEU A 60 -3.72 1.23 11.61
C LEU A 60 -5.24 1.29 11.35
N LEU A 61 -5.64 1.23 10.07
CA LEU A 61 -7.04 1.22 9.64
C LEU A 61 -7.58 -0.20 9.43
N ALA A 62 -6.74 -1.08 8.89
CA ALA A 62 -7.10 -2.46 8.61
C ALA A 62 -5.89 -3.39 8.80
N ARG A 63 -6.12 -4.55 9.40
CA ARG A 63 -5.12 -5.61 9.56
C ARG A 63 -5.14 -6.58 8.39
N GLU A 64 -4.03 -7.25 8.16
CA GLU A 64 -3.91 -8.28 7.14
C GLU A 64 -4.90 -9.44 7.33
N HIS A 65 -5.37 -10.00 6.22
CA HIS A 65 -6.18 -11.20 6.16
C HIS A 65 -5.40 -12.34 5.46
N GLY A 66 -4.55 -13.01 6.23
CA GLY A 66 -3.69 -14.09 5.76
C GLY A 66 -2.36 -13.61 5.17
N VAL A 67 -1.51 -14.56 4.77
CA VAL A 67 -0.08 -14.33 4.48
C VAL A 67 0.19 -13.41 3.29
N THR A 68 -0.73 -13.35 2.32
CA THR A 68 -0.58 -12.54 1.10
C THR A 68 -1.29 -11.18 1.20
N SER A 69 -1.93 -10.90 2.35
CA SER A 69 -2.52 -9.60 2.66
C SER A 69 -1.51 -8.73 3.42
N ALA A 70 -1.75 -7.42 3.45
CA ALA A 70 -0.92 -6.43 4.14
C ALA A 70 -1.80 -5.45 4.91
N PRO A 71 -1.36 -4.96 6.08
CA PRO A 71 -2.04 -3.89 6.82
C PRO A 71 -2.19 -2.61 6.00
N LEU A 72 -3.19 -1.80 6.35
CA LEU A 72 -3.41 -0.47 5.78
C LEU A 72 -3.41 0.57 6.90
N HIS A 73 -2.75 1.70 6.65
CA HIS A 73 -2.62 2.81 7.59
C HIS A 73 -3.26 4.07 7.03
N ALA A 74 -3.67 4.97 7.92
CA ALA A 74 -4.32 6.21 7.56
C ALA A 74 -3.34 7.14 6.83
N PRO A 75 -3.63 7.58 5.60
CA PRO A 75 -2.76 8.48 4.84
C PRO A 75 -2.76 9.93 5.38
N SER A 76 -3.77 10.30 6.17
CA SER A 76 -3.96 11.61 6.81
C SER A 76 -4.70 11.40 8.14
N SER A 77 -4.69 12.40 9.01
CA SER A 77 -5.67 12.50 10.11
C SER A 77 -7.06 12.85 9.59
N GLY A 78 -8.09 12.47 10.34
CA GLY A 78 -9.47 12.74 9.98
C GLY A 78 -10.48 11.86 10.70
N VAL A 79 -11.64 11.66 10.06
CA VAL A 79 -12.75 10.84 10.55
C VAL A 79 -13.13 9.79 9.53
N VAL A 80 -13.26 8.53 9.97
CA VAL A 80 -13.80 7.45 9.14
C VAL A 80 -15.30 7.70 8.92
N THR A 81 -15.71 7.99 7.69
CA THR A 81 -17.11 8.34 7.39
C THR A 81 -17.90 7.20 6.78
N ALA A 82 -17.24 6.20 6.19
CA ALA A 82 -17.88 4.99 5.70
C ALA A 82 -16.91 3.80 5.66
N ILE A 83 -17.46 2.60 5.79
CA ILE A 83 -16.78 1.33 5.52
C ILE A 83 -17.77 0.47 4.73
N GLY A 84 -17.42 0.11 3.50
CA GLY A 84 -18.32 -0.64 2.62
C GLY A 84 -17.84 -0.70 1.17
N ASP A 85 -18.71 -1.12 0.27
CA ASP A 85 -18.39 -1.28 -1.14
C ASP A 85 -18.45 0.06 -1.89
N PHE A 86 -17.35 0.42 -2.55
CA PHE A 86 -17.22 1.61 -3.39
C PHE A 86 -16.67 1.27 -4.78
N THR A 87 -17.02 2.08 -5.78
CA THR A 87 -16.56 1.90 -7.16
C THR A 87 -15.04 1.89 -7.25
N ALA A 88 -14.48 0.87 -7.91
CA ALA A 88 -13.04 0.75 -8.07
C ALA A 88 -12.43 1.85 -8.92
N PRO A 89 -11.19 2.29 -8.58
CA PRO A 89 -10.36 3.10 -9.47
C PRO A 89 -9.76 2.24 -10.60
N HIS A 90 -10.61 1.45 -11.26
CA HIS A 90 -10.28 0.56 -12.36
C HIS A 90 -11.37 0.66 -13.42
N ALA A 91 -11.02 0.49 -14.71
CA ALA A 91 -11.94 0.66 -15.83
C ALA A 91 -13.18 -0.25 -15.78
N SER A 92 -13.14 -1.33 -14.99
CA SER A 92 -14.31 -2.20 -14.79
C SER A 92 -15.44 -1.55 -13.98
N GLY A 93 -15.14 -0.55 -13.15
CA GLY A 93 -16.13 0.10 -12.27
C GLY A 93 -16.78 -0.81 -11.23
N LEU A 94 -16.25 -2.03 -11.04
CA LEU A 94 -16.79 -2.97 -10.05
C LEU A 94 -16.61 -2.44 -8.63
N PRO A 95 -17.54 -2.73 -7.71
CA PRO A 95 -17.38 -2.34 -6.32
C PRO A 95 -16.22 -3.10 -5.65
N LEU A 96 -15.56 -2.46 -4.69
CA LEU A 96 -14.65 -3.10 -3.75
C LEU A 96 -14.81 -2.59 -2.31
N PRO A 97 -14.50 -3.42 -1.31
CA PRO A 97 -14.47 -3.00 0.08
C PRO A 97 -13.47 -1.86 0.30
N THR A 98 -13.93 -0.75 0.87
CA THR A 98 -13.21 0.52 0.95
C THR A 98 -13.54 1.24 2.26
N ILE A 99 -12.53 1.85 2.87
CA ILE A 99 -12.69 2.82 3.97
C ILE A 99 -12.71 4.22 3.37
N ILE A 100 -13.67 5.05 3.78
CA ILE A 100 -13.69 6.48 3.46
C ILE A 100 -13.25 7.28 4.67
N LEU A 101 -12.27 8.15 4.44
CA LEU A 101 -11.70 9.06 5.40
C LEU A 101 -11.95 10.50 4.94
N ASP A 102 -12.70 11.27 5.72
CA ASP A 102 -12.77 12.72 5.54
C ASP A 102 -11.61 13.34 6.33
N THR A 103 -10.76 14.10 5.64
CA THR A 103 -9.53 14.64 6.22
C THR A 103 -9.84 15.89 7.05
N ASP A 104 -9.14 16.06 8.17
CA ASP A 104 -9.27 17.25 9.02
C ASP A 104 -8.33 18.40 8.61
N GLY A 105 -7.41 18.15 7.67
CA GLY A 105 -6.42 19.13 7.23
C GLY A 105 -5.24 19.31 8.20
N GLU A 106 -5.24 18.61 9.34
CA GLU A 106 -4.22 18.79 10.38
C GLU A 106 -2.96 17.97 10.13
N GLU A 107 -3.05 16.89 9.31
CA GLU A 107 -1.94 15.96 9.04
C GLU A 107 -1.27 15.43 10.33
N ARG A 108 -2.06 15.26 11.39
CA ARG A 108 -1.60 14.88 12.74
C ARG A 108 -1.15 13.42 12.74
N TRP A 109 0.15 13.19 12.91
CA TRP A 109 0.74 11.85 12.99
C TRP A 109 0.38 11.12 14.28
N VAL A 110 0.35 9.78 14.22
CA VAL A 110 0.41 8.94 15.42
C VAL A 110 1.66 9.28 16.22
N GLU A 111 1.53 9.29 17.55
CA GLU A 111 2.69 9.39 18.43
C GLU A 111 3.47 8.07 18.40
N GLY A 112 4.80 8.17 18.29
CA GLY A 112 5.65 6.99 18.27
C GLY A 112 7.12 7.36 18.17
N GLU A 113 7.97 6.40 18.54
CA GLU A 113 9.41 6.52 18.34
C GLU A 113 9.74 6.31 16.85
N PRO A 114 10.74 7.04 16.33
CA PRO A 114 11.24 6.77 14.99
C PRO A 114 11.69 5.30 14.89
N PRO A 115 11.54 4.68 13.71
CA PRO A 115 12.01 3.33 13.52
C PRO A 115 13.52 3.24 13.83
N PRO A 116 13.97 2.18 14.51
CA PRO A 116 15.38 1.98 14.83
C PRO A 116 16.21 1.84 13.55
N ASP A 117 17.53 2.00 13.67
CA ASP A 117 18.47 1.72 12.57
C ASP A 117 18.25 0.30 12.04
N PRO A 118 17.88 0.11 10.75
CA PRO A 118 17.65 -1.21 10.19
C PRO A 118 18.91 -2.09 10.21
N PHE A 119 20.12 -1.49 10.21
CA PHE A 119 21.38 -2.24 10.25
C PHE A 119 21.74 -2.75 11.66
N SER A 120 21.05 -2.27 12.70
CA SER A 120 21.22 -2.73 14.07
C SER A 120 20.25 -3.86 14.45
N ARG A 121 19.50 -4.42 13.48
CA ARG A 121 18.40 -5.37 13.68
C ARG A 121 18.65 -6.67 12.94
N THR A 122 18.00 -7.74 13.39
CA THR A 122 18.04 -9.00 12.66
C THR A 122 17.20 -8.92 11.37
N PRO A 123 17.51 -9.71 10.33
CA PRO A 123 16.67 -9.80 9.14
C PRO A 123 15.20 -10.15 9.44
N GLU A 124 14.94 -10.94 10.49
CA GLU A 124 13.60 -11.25 10.99
C GLU A 124 12.87 -10.02 11.51
N GLU A 125 13.53 -9.20 12.34
CA GLU A 125 12.96 -7.98 12.90
C GLU A 125 12.64 -6.98 11.78
N VAL A 126 13.56 -6.81 10.82
CA VAL A 126 13.33 -5.95 9.65
C VAL A 126 12.15 -6.45 8.82
N ALA A 127 12.08 -7.75 8.53
CA ALA A 127 10.97 -8.32 7.77
C ALA A 127 9.62 -8.18 8.50
N HIS A 128 9.62 -8.31 9.83
CA HIS A 128 8.44 -8.08 10.65
C HIS A 128 7.99 -6.62 10.59
N GLN A 129 8.90 -5.66 10.78
CA GLN A 129 8.58 -4.24 10.74
C GLN A 129 8.08 -3.78 9.37
N VAL A 130 8.71 -4.25 8.28
CA VAL A 130 8.24 -4.03 6.90
C VAL A 130 6.83 -4.59 6.69
N GLY A 131 6.54 -5.75 7.28
CA GLY A 131 5.21 -6.36 7.25
C GLY A 131 4.17 -5.55 8.01
N ALA A 132 4.50 -5.16 9.25
CA ALA A 132 3.64 -4.34 10.10
C ALA A 132 3.34 -2.97 9.46
N ALA A 133 4.29 -2.38 8.75
CA ALA A 133 4.11 -1.13 8.02
C ALA A 133 3.21 -1.24 6.76
N GLY A 134 2.80 -2.45 6.36
CA GLY A 134 1.94 -2.65 5.20
C GLY A 134 2.63 -2.42 3.85
N ILE A 135 3.96 -2.57 3.78
CA ILE A 135 4.72 -2.30 2.54
C ILE A 135 4.46 -3.39 1.49
N VAL A 136 4.01 -2.98 0.31
CA VAL A 136 3.69 -3.85 -0.83
C VAL A 136 4.62 -3.55 -2.02
N GLY A 137 5.04 -4.59 -2.73
CA GLY A 137 5.95 -4.45 -3.87
C GLY A 137 5.26 -4.01 -5.17
N MET A 138 5.64 -2.84 -5.71
CA MET A 138 5.06 -2.21 -6.92
C MET A 138 5.56 -2.79 -8.26
N GLY A 139 6.09 -4.02 -8.29
CA GLY A 139 6.63 -4.64 -9.50
C GLY A 139 5.58 -5.24 -10.45
N GLY A 140 4.31 -5.30 -10.02
CA GLY A 140 3.18 -5.76 -10.84
C GLY A 140 2.28 -6.77 -10.13
N ALA A 141 2.86 -7.70 -9.35
CA ALA A 141 2.09 -8.70 -8.63
C ALA A 141 1.61 -8.24 -7.24
N ASN A 142 2.02 -7.07 -6.74
CA ASN A 142 1.57 -6.49 -5.47
C ASN A 142 1.63 -7.45 -4.27
N PHE A 143 2.69 -8.26 -4.17
CA PHE A 143 2.95 -9.08 -2.99
C PHE A 143 3.49 -8.23 -1.83
N PRO A 144 3.09 -8.51 -0.57
CA PRO A 144 3.70 -7.89 0.60
C PRO A 144 5.21 -8.06 0.59
N ALA A 145 5.96 -7.00 0.88
CA ALA A 145 7.42 -7.01 0.84
C ALA A 145 8.01 -7.97 1.89
N SER A 146 7.37 -8.08 3.06
CA SER A 146 7.75 -9.02 4.13
C SER A 146 7.76 -10.48 3.64
N VAL A 147 6.84 -10.89 2.77
CA VAL A 147 6.81 -12.23 2.17
C VAL A 147 8.07 -12.46 1.32
N LYS A 148 8.54 -11.45 0.59
CA LYS A 148 9.76 -11.54 -0.22
C LYS A 148 11.00 -11.64 0.65
N LEU A 149 11.08 -10.82 1.70
CA LEU A 149 12.19 -10.84 2.66
C LEU A 149 12.29 -12.20 3.38
N ASN A 150 11.16 -12.74 3.83
CA ASN A 150 11.11 -14.05 4.47
C ASN A 150 11.57 -15.17 3.52
N LYS A 151 11.17 -15.14 2.24
CA LYS A 151 11.62 -16.13 1.24
C LYS A 151 13.12 -16.01 0.94
N ALA A 152 13.64 -14.80 0.80
CA ALA A 152 15.06 -14.57 0.57
C ALA A 152 15.91 -15.16 1.72
N ARG A 153 15.46 -14.95 2.96
CA ARG A 153 16.08 -15.53 4.15
C ARG A 153 16.07 -17.06 4.15
N GLN A 154 14.92 -17.67 3.83
CA GLN A 154 14.81 -19.14 3.72
C GLN A 154 15.73 -19.72 2.64
N ALA A 155 16.03 -18.94 1.59
CA ALA A 155 16.97 -19.31 0.55
C ALA A 155 18.45 -19.04 0.91
N GLY A 156 18.75 -18.55 2.12
CA GLY A 156 20.11 -18.25 2.57
C GLY A 156 20.74 -17.04 1.87
N ILE A 157 19.92 -16.15 1.27
CA ILE A 157 20.43 -14.93 0.64
C ILE A 157 20.78 -13.93 1.74
N HIS A 158 22.07 -13.65 1.88
CA HIS A 158 22.57 -12.56 2.72
C HIS A 158 22.50 -11.26 1.92
N THR A 159 21.54 -10.40 2.24
CA THR A 159 21.44 -9.02 1.72
C THR A 159 22.25 -8.06 2.57
#